data_AF-A0A8S4BRN4-F1
#
_entry.id   AF-A0A8S4BRN4-F1
#
_cell.length_a   1.000
_cell.length_b   1.000
_cell.length_c   1.000
_cell.angle_alpha   90.00
_cell.angle_beta   90.00
_cell.angle_gamma   90.00
#
_symmetry.space_group_name_H-M   'P 1'
#
loop_
_entity.id
_entity.type
_entity.pdbx_description
1 polymer ?
#
loop_
_entity_poly.entity_id
_entity_poly.type
_entity_poly.pdbx_seq_one_letter_code
_entity_poly.pdbx_strand_id
1 'polypeptide(L)'
;MGFRKKNKSPPVLSHEFVIQNHADMVSCLAMIILLGLMFEVTAKFAIMFITVQYNVTQVLDEKSEPVNLYQYGPKDVATVFFYLLIAVILHALIQEYILDGGAHLHRFTRMQAASCLGRQCAPNSRIRAAVTSRDPGSAGGTPHLKMNRRLHLSKTKHSKFNESGQLAAFYLFSFIWGCSILTAEDFATNPTFLWEGYPHTHMVKFFYICQIAYWLHALPELYFQKIRKEDIPRQLYYICLYVVHITGAYVLNLHRLGLVLLVPHYLVELLFHASRLFYFSDENKQKGFTLWALLFVIARLLTLTLSVLTFGFGLPRTGNHGFSLADGNFNVLTIRMTCLAAICLTQAWMMWKFINFQLKKWREHSQNQASKKKTVSPKSKPHKREPTRGGAANGVVKSEDKTSPRARKAKAS
;
A
#
# COMPACT_ATOMS: atom_id res chain seq x y z
N MET A 1 12.61 -30.11 -27.04
CA MET A 1 13.28 -28.79 -26.94
C MET A 1 12.22 -27.70 -27.06
N GLY A 2 11.85 -27.04 -25.95
CA GLY A 2 10.90 -25.94 -25.99
C GLY A 2 11.57 -24.69 -26.55
N PHE A 3 11.13 -24.22 -27.72
CA PHE A 3 11.59 -22.97 -28.31
C PHE A 3 11.29 -21.82 -27.35
N ARG A 4 12.34 -21.29 -26.73
CA ARG A 4 12.32 -20.04 -25.98
C ARG A 4 12.01 -18.92 -26.99
N LYS A 5 10.75 -18.48 -27.06
CA LYS A 5 10.35 -17.30 -27.86
C LYS A 5 11.31 -16.15 -27.53
N LYS A 6 12.07 -15.70 -28.53
CA LYS A 6 12.83 -14.44 -28.45
C LYS A 6 11.82 -13.33 -28.16
N ASN A 7 11.97 -12.64 -27.04
CA ASN A 7 11.23 -11.42 -26.74
C ASN A 7 11.59 -10.36 -27.78
N LYS A 8 10.82 -10.28 -28.87
CA LYS A 8 10.85 -9.13 -29.77
C LYS A 8 10.33 -7.93 -28.97
N SER A 9 10.98 -6.77 -29.11
CA SER A 9 10.43 -5.52 -28.61
C SER A 9 9.01 -5.35 -29.18
N PRO A 10 8.04 -4.92 -28.36
CA PRO A 10 6.70 -4.69 -28.86
C PRO A 10 6.75 -3.60 -29.95
N PRO A 11 5.87 -3.66 -30.96
CA PRO A 11 5.80 -2.62 -31.97
C PRO A 11 5.55 -1.26 -31.33
N VAL A 12 6.16 -0.21 -31.87
CA VAL A 12 6.05 1.18 -31.40
C VAL A 12 4.56 1.58 -31.38
N LEU A 13 4.11 2.21 -30.29
CA LEU A 13 2.70 2.57 -30.01
C LEU A 13 1.72 1.40 -29.83
N SER A 14 2.17 0.15 -29.77
CA SER A 14 1.28 -0.93 -29.33
C SER A 14 0.87 -0.76 -27.86
N HIS A 15 -0.25 -1.37 -27.49
CA HIS A 15 -0.73 -1.43 -26.10
C HIS A 15 0.37 -1.88 -25.11
N GLU A 16 1.17 -2.87 -25.51
CA GLU A 16 2.31 -3.37 -24.73
C GLU A 16 3.46 -2.36 -24.63
N PHE A 17 3.69 -1.56 -25.67
CA PHE A 17 4.69 -0.50 -25.66
C PHE A 17 4.32 0.63 -24.70
N VAL A 18 3.05 1.07 -24.72
CA VAL A 18 2.55 2.13 -23.82
C VAL A 18 2.69 1.70 -22.36
N ILE A 19 2.31 0.46 -22.03
CA ILE A 19 2.41 -0.04 -20.66
C ILE A 19 3.87 -0.13 -20.20
N GLN A 20 4.80 -0.54 -21.07
CA GLN A 20 6.22 -0.66 -20.69
C GLN A 20 6.92 0.68 -20.50
N ASN A 21 6.50 1.72 -21.22
CA ASN A 21 7.15 3.03 -21.25
C ASN A 21 6.30 4.15 -20.62
N HIS A 22 5.23 3.81 -19.87
CA HIS A 22 4.29 4.78 -19.32
C HIS A 22 4.99 5.84 -18.46
N ALA A 23 5.97 5.45 -17.64
CA ALA A 23 6.74 6.38 -16.81
C ALA A 23 7.52 7.39 -17.65
N ASP A 24 8.17 6.94 -18.73
CA ASP A 24 8.93 7.81 -19.64
C ASP A 24 8.01 8.74 -20.44
N MET A 25 6.84 8.23 -20.89
CA MET A 25 5.82 9.04 -21.56
C MET A 25 5.26 10.13 -20.64
N VAL A 26 4.89 9.78 -19.41
CA VAL A 26 4.35 10.72 -18.42
C VAL A 26 5.42 11.71 -17.96
N SER A 27 6.67 11.27 -17.82
CA SER A 27 7.82 12.15 -17.56
C SER A 27 8.01 13.16 -18.67
N CYS A 28 7.91 12.75 -19.94
CA CYS A 28 7.96 13.67 -21.08
C CYS A 28 6.85 14.73 -21.01
N LEU A 29 5.61 14.35 -20.67
CA LEU A 29 4.51 15.29 -20.49
C LEU A 29 4.78 16.29 -19.34
N ALA A 30 5.26 15.80 -18.19
CA ALA A 30 5.63 16.67 -17.07
C ALA A 30 6.78 17.63 -17.44
N MET A 31 7.78 17.15 -18.18
CA MET A 31 8.90 17.95 -18.67
C MET A 31 8.45 19.04 -19.64
N ILE A 32 7.47 18.79 -20.51
CA ILE A 32 6.90 19.82 -21.40
C ILE A 32 6.28 20.96 -20.57
N ILE A 33 5.55 20.63 -19.50
CA ILE A 33 4.98 21.63 -18.59
C ILE A 33 6.10 22.44 -17.90
N LEU A 34 7.16 21.77 -17.43
CA LEU A 34 8.31 22.43 -16.81
C LEU A 34 9.09 23.32 -17.79
N LEU A 35 9.32 22.87 -19.02
CA LEU A 35 9.94 23.67 -20.09
C LEU A 35 9.07 24.88 -20.45
N GLY A 36 7.75 24.79 -20.26
CA GLY A 36 6.83 25.92 -20.37
C GLY A 36 7.18 27.09 -19.43
N LEU A 37 7.96 26.87 -18.36
CA LEU A 37 8.47 27.96 -17.52
C LEU A 37 9.59 28.78 -18.18
N MET A 38 10.23 28.28 -19.24
CA MET A 38 11.36 28.95 -19.88
C MET A 38 10.96 30.15 -20.74
N PHE A 39 9.71 30.22 -21.19
CA PHE A 39 9.21 31.34 -21.99
C PHE A 39 8.13 32.11 -21.23
N GLU A 40 8.17 33.43 -21.28
CA GLU A 40 7.29 34.32 -20.50
C GLU A 40 5.80 34.07 -20.77
N VAL A 41 5.41 33.86 -22.04
CA VAL A 41 4.02 33.62 -22.43
C VAL A 41 3.53 32.26 -21.90
N THR A 42 4.33 31.21 -22.02
CA THR A 42 3.96 29.86 -21.57
C THR A 42 4.07 29.71 -20.06
N ALA A 43 4.91 30.51 -19.40
CA ALA A 43 5.13 30.45 -17.95
C ALA A 43 3.83 30.76 -17.18
N LYS A 44 3.02 31.70 -17.66
CA LYS A 44 1.70 32.01 -17.06
C LYS A 44 0.78 30.79 -17.01
N PHE A 45 0.83 29.94 -18.04
CA PHE A 45 0.07 28.69 -18.08
C PHE A 45 0.74 27.58 -17.28
N ALA A 46 2.06 27.42 -17.36
CA ALA A 46 2.80 26.39 -16.63
C ALA A 46 2.71 26.58 -15.11
N ILE A 47 2.77 27.81 -14.61
CA ILE A 47 2.62 28.13 -13.19
C ILE A 47 1.27 27.65 -12.63
N MET A 48 0.19 27.71 -13.43
CA MET A 48 -1.13 27.21 -13.04
C MET A 48 -1.12 25.71 -12.66
N PHE A 49 -0.27 24.93 -13.32
CA PHE A 49 -0.10 23.50 -13.06
C PHE A 49 0.82 23.23 -11.87
N ILE A 50 1.86 24.03 -11.68
CA ILE A 50 2.96 23.71 -10.75
C ILE A 50 2.70 24.25 -9.34
N THR A 51 2.26 25.49 -9.21
CA THR A 51 2.15 26.14 -7.90
C THR A 51 0.76 25.97 -7.30
N VAL A 52 0.68 26.08 -5.97
CA VAL A 52 -0.60 26.17 -5.28
C VAL A 52 -1.28 27.48 -5.67
N GLN A 53 -2.51 27.40 -6.16
CA GLN A 53 -3.24 28.55 -6.69
C GLN A 53 -3.93 29.37 -5.60
N TYR A 54 -4.27 30.62 -5.94
CA TYR A 54 -5.03 31.55 -5.10
C TYR A 54 -4.32 31.95 -3.79
N ASN A 55 -3.02 32.27 -3.87
CA ASN A 55 -2.30 32.84 -2.74
C ASN A 55 -2.91 34.20 -2.34
N VAL A 56 -3.25 34.34 -1.07
CA VAL A 56 -3.71 35.55 -0.39
C VAL A 56 -2.78 35.77 0.78
N THR A 57 -1.97 36.82 0.71
CA THR A 57 -1.07 37.18 1.80
C THR A 57 -1.85 38.00 2.83
N GLN A 58 -2.00 37.47 4.05
CA GLN A 58 -2.53 38.25 5.17
C GLN A 58 -1.37 38.75 6.04
N VAL A 59 -1.35 40.07 6.27
CA VAL A 59 -0.47 40.70 7.24
C VAL A 59 -1.27 40.72 8.55
N LEU A 60 -0.93 39.82 9.48
CA LEU A 60 -1.64 39.66 10.75
C LEU A 60 -1.25 40.72 11.80
N ASP A 61 -0.18 41.49 11.56
CA ASP A 61 0.25 42.67 12.29
C ASP A 61 1.49 43.26 11.59
N GLU A 62 1.75 44.58 11.68
CA GLU A 62 2.92 45.27 11.08
C GLU A 62 4.29 44.68 11.50
N LYS A 63 4.33 43.85 12.55
CA LYS A 63 5.54 43.18 13.07
C LYS A 63 5.60 41.67 12.82
N SER A 64 4.58 41.08 12.18
CA SER A 64 4.52 39.65 11.91
C SER A 64 4.86 39.34 10.45
N GLU A 65 5.60 38.25 10.23
CA GLU A 65 5.90 37.76 8.88
C GLU A 65 4.59 37.49 8.11
N PRO A 66 4.48 37.92 6.84
CA PRO A 66 3.27 37.73 6.05
C PRO A 66 2.95 36.24 5.89
N VAL A 67 1.77 35.82 6.34
CA VAL A 67 1.36 34.43 6.21
C VAL A 67 0.57 34.24 4.92
N ASN A 68 1.07 33.37 4.04
CA ASN A 68 0.45 33.05 2.75
C ASN A 68 -0.68 32.04 2.94
N LEU A 69 -1.93 32.47 2.74
CA LEU A 69 -3.13 31.63 2.73
C LEU A 69 -3.51 31.29 1.29
N TYR A 70 -4.18 30.15 1.05
CA TYR A 70 -4.54 29.75 -0.31
C TYR A 70 -6.02 29.44 -0.51
N GLN A 71 -6.80 30.30 -1.16
CA GLN A 71 -8.23 30.03 -1.40
C GLN A 71 -8.45 28.85 -2.37
N TYR A 72 -9.64 28.26 -2.38
CA TYR A 72 -9.99 27.19 -3.32
C TYR A 72 -10.56 27.73 -4.62
N GLY A 73 -10.32 27.01 -5.71
CA GLY A 73 -11.00 27.30 -6.94
C GLY A 73 -10.70 26.32 -8.06
N PRO A 74 -11.36 26.48 -9.21
CA PRO A 74 -11.29 25.53 -10.32
C PRO A 74 -9.87 25.34 -10.88
N LYS A 75 -8.97 26.32 -10.71
CA LYS A 75 -7.57 26.19 -11.14
C LYS A 75 -6.82 25.08 -10.40
N ASP A 76 -7.29 24.68 -9.22
CA ASP A 76 -6.70 23.57 -8.46
C ASP A 76 -6.78 22.24 -9.22
N VAL A 77 -7.73 22.09 -10.16
CA VAL A 77 -7.83 20.90 -11.02
C VAL A 77 -6.57 20.75 -11.89
N ALA A 78 -6.02 21.85 -12.41
CA ALA A 78 -4.78 21.82 -13.17
C ALA A 78 -3.60 21.41 -12.27
N THR A 79 -3.56 21.92 -11.04
CA THR A 79 -2.56 21.55 -10.05
C THR A 79 -2.66 20.06 -9.69
N VAL A 80 -3.86 19.56 -9.37
CA VAL A 80 -4.11 18.13 -9.11
C VAL A 80 -3.67 17.26 -10.30
N PHE A 81 -3.96 17.67 -11.53
CA PHE A 81 -3.51 16.95 -12.72
C PHE A 81 -1.99 16.87 -12.82
N PHE A 82 -1.26 17.97 -12.59
CA PHE A 82 0.19 17.96 -12.60
C PHE A 82 0.77 17.04 -11.53
N TYR A 83 0.29 17.14 -10.28
CA TYR A 83 0.74 16.27 -9.20
C TYR A 83 0.33 14.81 -9.41
N LEU A 84 -0.72 14.52 -10.19
CA LEU A 84 -1.04 13.16 -10.62
C LEU A 84 0.05 12.62 -11.54
N LEU A 85 0.54 13.41 -12.50
CA LEU A 85 1.67 13.00 -13.35
C LEU A 85 2.92 12.71 -12.51
N ILE A 86 3.22 13.60 -11.55
CA ILE A 86 4.33 13.40 -10.61
C ILE A 86 4.13 12.12 -9.79
N ALA A 87 2.90 11.84 -9.32
CA ALA A 87 2.60 10.62 -8.58
C ALA A 87 2.82 9.35 -9.43
N VAL A 88 2.46 9.36 -10.72
CA VAL A 88 2.76 8.23 -11.64
C VAL A 88 4.28 8.03 -11.78
N ILE A 89 5.04 9.11 -11.96
CA ILE A 89 6.51 9.05 -12.07
C ILE A 89 7.10 8.50 -10.76
N LEU A 90 6.70 9.04 -9.61
CA LEU A 90 7.16 8.59 -8.30
C LEU A 90 6.81 7.12 -8.03
N HIS A 91 5.61 6.67 -8.39
CA HIS A 91 5.22 5.27 -8.27
C HIS A 91 6.17 4.36 -9.05
N ALA A 92 6.44 4.71 -10.32
CA ALA A 92 7.35 3.96 -11.17
C ALA A 92 8.78 3.95 -10.62
N LEU A 93 9.27 5.08 -10.10
CA LEU A 93 10.60 5.18 -9.47
C LEU A 93 10.69 4.33 -8.20
N ILE A 94 9.69 4.39 -7.31
CA ILE A 94 9.66 3.56 -6.10
C ILE A 94 9.66 2.08 -6.49
N GLN A 95 8.92 1.72 -7.53
CA GLN A 95 8.88 0.34 -8.03
C GLN A 95 10.27 -0.10 -8.50
N GLU A 96 10.91 0.70 -9.35
CA GLU A 96 12.19 0.36 -9.96
C GLU A 96 13.36 0.36 -8.96
N TYR A 97 13.45 1.39 -8.12
CA TYR A 97 14.61 1.61 -7.25
C TYR A 97 14.49 0.95 -5.88
N ILE A 98 13.29 0.95 -5.28
CA ILE A 98 13.10 0.47 -3.91
C ILE A 98 12.64 -0.99 -3.90
N LEU A 99 11.68 -1.34 -4.76
CA LEU A 99 11.04 -2.66 -4.73
C LEU A 99 11.71 -3.67 -5.66
N ASP A 100 12.15 -3.25 -6.84
CA ASP A 100 12.76 -4.10 -7.88
C ASP A 100 14.29 -3.95 -7.98
N GLY A 101 14.95 -3.39 -6.94
CA GLY A 101 16.35 -2.89 -6.86
C GLY A 101 17.54 -3.77 -7.32
N GLY A 102 17.33 -4.78 -8.17
CA GLY A 102 18.33 -5.42 -9.02
C GLY A 102 18.16 -5.18 -10.53
N ALA A 103 17.19 -4.39 -10.99
CA ALA A 103 16.94 -4.14 -12.42
C ALA A 103 17.86 -3.09 -13.06
N HIS A 104 18.57 -2.29 -12.25
CA HIS A 104 19.51 -1.29 -12.75
C HIS A 104 20.62 -1.93 -13.60
N LEU A 105 21.10 -3.14 -13.25
CA LEU A 105 22.09 -3.83 -14.06
C LEU A 105 21.53 -4.25 -15.44
N HIS A 106 20.21 -4.43 -15.61
CA HIS A 106 19.65 -4.89 -16.89
C HIS A 106 19.15 -3.75 -17.79
N ARG A 107 18.72 -2.60 -17.23
CA ARG A 107 18.35 -1.40 -18.01
C ARG A 107 19.56 -0.57 -18.43
N PHE A 108 20.56 -0.39 -17.55
CA PHE A 108 21.82 0.23 -17.95
C PHE A 108 22.51 -0.61 -19.02
N THR A 109 22.53 -1.95 -18.90
CA THR A 109 23.06 -2.81 -19.97
C THR A 109 22.27 -2.71 -21.27
N ARG A 110 20.96 -2.43 -21.25
CA ARG A 110 20.18 -2.17 -22.47
C ARG A 110 20.47 -0.81 -23.10
N MET A 111 20.65 0.25 -22.30
CA MET A 111 21.05 1.56 -22.83
C MET A 111 22.51 1.56 -23.31
N GLN A 112 23.43 0.90 -22.60
CA GLN A 112 24.82 0.72 -23.04
C GLN A 112 24.93 -0.22 -24.25
N ALA A 113 24.16 -1.30 -24.31
CA ALA A 113 24.13 -2.17 -25.49
C ALA A 113 23.52 -1.47 -26.72
N ALA A 114 22.53 -0.60 -26.55
CA ALA A 114 21.98 0.21 -27.63
C ALA A 114 22.99 1.25 -28.15
N SER A 115 23.80 1.84 -27.26
CA SER A 115 24.88 2.76 -27.65
C SER A 115 26.09 2.04 -28.25
N CYS A 116 26.40 0.80 -27.83
CA CYS A 116 27.49 0.00 -28.40
C CYS A 116 27.12 -0.67 -29.74
N LEU A 117 25.84 -1.01 -29.96
CA LEU A 117 25.36 -1.57 -31.24
C LEU A 117 25.34 -0.54 -32.38
N GLY A 118 25.50 0.75 -32.09
CA GLY A 118 25.64 1.82 -33.09
C GLY A 118 27.06 2.08 -33.59
N ARG A 119 28.09 1.34 -33.12
CA ARG A 119 29.50 1.64 -33.45
C ARG A 119 30.37 0.50 -33.99
N GLN A 120 29.84 -0.66 -34.34
CA GLN A 120 30.64 -1.73 -34.95
C GLN A 120 30.06 -2.20 -36.30
N CYS A 121 30.35 -1.45 -37.36
CA CYS A 121 30.33 -1.95 -38.73
C CYS A 121 31.76 -2.07 -39.26
N ALA A 122 32.30 -3.29 -39.27
CA ALA A 122 33.16 -3.85 -40.33
C ALA A 122 33.58 -5.29 -39.98
N PRO A 123 33.41 -6.28 -40.87
CA PRO A 123 33.85 -7.65 -40.64
C PRO A 123 35.20 -7.90 -41.33
N ASN A 124 36.18 -8.50 -40.64
CA ASN A 124 36.97 -9.55 -41.29
C ASN A 124 37.84 -10.40 -40.35
N SER A 125 38.01 -11.64 -40.81
CA SER A 125 39.02 -12.65 -40.47
C SER A 125 38.88 -13.46 -39.17
N ARG A 126 38.65 -14.76 -39.43
CA ARG A 126 39.08 -15.95 -38.69
C ARG A 126 40.14 -15.69 -37.61
N ILE A 127 39.94 -16.27 -36.42
CA ILE A 127 40.92 -17.17 -35.78
C ILE A 127 40.22 -17.96 -34.65
N ARG A 128 40.61 -19.22 -34.59
CA ARG A 128 40.21 -20.30 -33.70
C ARG A 128 41.21 -20.35 -32.53
N ALA A 129 40.78 -20.29 -31.27
CA ALA A 129 41.55 -20.73 -30.10
C ALA A 129 40.60 -20.73 -28.88
N ALA A 130 40.23 -21.89 -28.35
CA ALA A 130 40.99 -22.75 -27.43
C ALA A 130 40.64 -22.43 -25.97
N VAL A 131 39.96 -23.42 -25.38
CA VAL A 131 39.74 -23.64 -23.95
C VAL A 131 41.06 -23.59 -23.20
N THR A 132 41.15 -22.80 -22.13
CA THR A 132 41.97 -23.13 -20.96
C THR A 132 41.39 -22.52 -19.69
N SER A 133 41.08 -23.42 -18.76
CA SER A 133 40.91 -23.24 -17.32
C SER A 133 42.01 -22.41 -16.65
N ARG A 134 41.64 -21.62 -15.63
CA ARG A 134 42.43 -21.38 -14.39
C ARG A 134 41.63 -20.54 -13.39
N ASP A 135 41.27 -21.17 -12.26
CA ASP A 135 41.18 -20.53 -10.94
C ASP A 135 42.63 -20.38 -10.39
N PRO A 136 42.95 -19.38 -9.53
CA PRO A 136 42.65 -19.53 -8.09
C PRO A 136 42.44 -18.22 -7.27
N GLY A 137 41.68 -18.36 -6.17
CA GLY A 137 42.15 -18.00 -4.82
C GLY A 137 42.12 -16.53 -4.31
N SER A 138 41.22 -16.31 -3.33
CA SER A 138 41.39 -15.51 -2.10
C SER A 138 41.60 -13.98 -2.17
N ALA A 139 40.60 -13.20 -1.71
CA ALA A 139 40.79 -12.00 -0.88
C ALA A 139 39.48 -11.48 -0.26
N GLY A 140 39.51 -11.19 1.05
CA GLY A 140 38.89 -10.00 1.64
C GLY A 140 37.37 -9.98 1.82
N GLY A 141 36.91 -10.45 2.98
CA GLY A 141 35.57 -10.12 3.47
C GLY A 141 35.43 -8.63 3.77
N THR A 142 34.57 -7.95 3.03
CA THR A 142 34.04 -6.62 3.37
C THR A 142 32.61 -6.75 3.90
N PRO A 143 32.25 -6.14 5.04
CA PRO A 143 30.95 -6.34 5.68
C PRO A 143 29.87 -5.39 5.13
N HIS A 144 29.74 -5.27 3.80
CA HIS A 144 28.75 -4.35 3.22
C HIS A 144 27.94 -4.86 2.02
N LEU A 145 27.96 -6.17 1.75
CA LEU A 145 27.05 -6.78 0.76
C LEU A 145 26.38 -8.05 1.32
N LYS A 146 25.62 -7.87 2.39
CA LYS A 146 24.63 -8.87 2.87
C LYS A 146 23.23 -8.27 2.94
N MET A 147 22.79 -7.63 1.87
CA MET A 147 21.38 -7.25 1.73
C MET A 147 20.87 -7.54 0.32
N ASN A 148 21.04 -8.77 -0.13
CA ASN A 148 20.31 -9.25 -1.31
C ASN A 148 19.93 -10.72 -1.17
N ARG A 149 19.34 -11.08 -0.02
CA ARG A 149 18.58 -12.33 0.06
C ARG A 149 17.25 -12.07 -0.65
N ARG A 150 17.25 -12.19 -1.98
CA ARG A 150 16.03 -12.24 -2.79
C ARG A 150 15.13 -13.31 -2.16
N LEU A 151 14.08 -12.89 -1.46
CA LEU A 151 13.02 -13.81 -1.09
C LEU A 151 12.51 -14.37 -2.42
N HIS A 152 12.74 -15.66 -2.68
CA HIS A 152 12.21 -16.35 -3.85
C HIS A 152 10.69 -16.47 -3.68
N LEU A 153 10.00 -15.34 -3.82
CA LEU A 153 8.56 -15.23 -3.75
C LEU A 153 7.98 -15.72 -5.07
N SER A 154 6.85 -16.43 -5.01
CA SER A 154 6.08 -16.74 -6.22
C SER A 154 5.65 -15.42 -6.90
N LYS A 155 5.40 -15.44 -8.22
CA LYS A 155 4.95 -14.25 -8.98
C LYS A 155 3.78 -13.53 -8.30
N THR A 156 2.84 -14.29 -7.74
CA THR A 156 1.68 -13.77 -7.00
C THR A 156 2.06 -13.16 -5.64
N LYS A 157 3.02 -13.75 -4.91
CA LYS A 157 3.53 -13.16 -3.65
C LYS A 157 4.31 -11.87 -3.94
N HIS A 158 5.08 -11.83 -5.03
CA HIS A 158 5.85 -10.64 -5.45
C HIS A 158 4.96 -9.47 -5.83
N SER A 159 3.93 -9.69 -6.65
CA SER A 159 2.96 -8.62 -7.00
C SER A 159 2.29 -8.02 -5.75
N LYS A 160 1.90 -8.87 -4.80
CA LYS A 160 1.33 -8.46 -3.52
C LYS A 160 2.32 -7.75 -2.59
N PHE A 161 3.59 -8.11 -2.68
CA PHE A 161 4.69 -7.45 -1.96
C PHE A 161 4.88 -6.04 -2.52
N ASN A 162 4.98 -5.89 -3.85
CA ASN A 162 5.17 -4.58 -4.48
C ASN A 162 3.97 -3.65 -4.20
N GLU A 163 2.73 -4.13 -4.34
CA GLU A 163 1.52 -3.38 -3.97
C GLU A 163 1.57 -2.88 -2.52
N SER A 164 1.97 -3.76 -1.58
CA SER A 164 2.08 -3.38 -0.17
C SER A 164 3.24 -2.45 0.11
N GLY A 165 4.34 -2.56 -0.65
CA GLY A 165 5.51 -1.69 -0.56
C GLY A 165 5.19 -0.26 -0.97
N GLN A 166 4.53 -0.09 -2.12
CA GLN A 166 4.07 1.21 -2.63
C GLN A 166 3.13 1.89 -1.63
N LEU A 167 2.10 1.17 -1.18
CA LEU A 167 1.13 1.68 -0.22
C LEU A 167 1.77 2.02 1.14
N ALA A 168 2.67 1.17 1.65
CA ALA A 168 3.39 1.47 2.89
C ALA A 168 4.26 2.73 2.76
N ALA A 169 4.96 2.92 1.64
CA ALA A 169 5.76 4.13 1.42
C ALA A 169 4.88 5.40 1.39
N PHE A 170 3.76 5.36 0.67
CA PHE A 170 2.81 6.46 0.61
C PHE A 170 2.18 6.78 1.97
N TYR A 171 1.69 5.76 2.69
CA TYR A 171 1.08 5.98 4.00
C TYR A 171 2.09 6.48 5.03
N LEU A 172 3.34 6.03 4.98
CA LEU A 172 4.40 6.52 5.86
C LEU A 172 4.66 8.01 5.62
N PHE A 173 4.88 8.40 4.37
CA PHE A 173 5.12 9.80 4.01
C PHE A 173 3.93 10.69 4.40
N SER A 174 2.72 10.27 4.04
CA SER A 174 1.50 11.03 4.31
C SER A 174 1.15 11.09 5.80
N PHE A 175 1.44 10.03 6.56
CA PHE A 175 1.28 10.03 8.01
C PHE A 175 2.25 11.01 8.67
N ILE A 176 3.55 10.98 8.31
CA ILE A 176 4.54 11.90 8.86
C ILE A 176 4.18 13.35 8.55
N TRP A 177 3.83 13.66 7.30
CA TRP A 177 3.44 15.01 6.90
C TRP A 177 2.11 15.45 7.55
N GLY A 178 1.12 14.56 7.62
CA GLY A 178 -0.13 14.86 8.31
C GLY A 178 0.06 15.10 9.80
N CYS A 179 0.91 14.30 10.46
CA CYS A 179 1.31 14.51 11.85
C CYS A 179 2.03 15.84 12.05
N SER A 180 2.95 16.22 11.16
CA SER A 180 3.67 17.49 11.28
C SER A 180 2.73 18.68 11.21
N ILE A 181 1.73 18.62 10.33
CA ILE A 181 0.65 19.62 10.26
C ILE A 181 -0.17 19.60 11.56
N LEU A 182 -0.50 18.41 12.06
CA LEU A 182 -1.30 18.29 13.29
C LEU A 182 -0.59 18.84 14.54
N THR A 183 0.74 18.77 14.58
CA THR A 183 1.55 19.27 15.70
C THR A 183 1.95 20.74 15.56
N ALA A 184 1.97 21.26 14.32
CA ALA A 184 2.28 22.67 14.05
C ALA A 184 1.14 23.61 14.48
N GLU A 185 -0.04 23.05 14.69
CA GLU A 185 -1.25 23.74 15.05
C GLU A 185 -1.72 23.19 16.41
N ASP A 186 -2.32 24.02 17.27
CA ASP A 186 -2.83 23.62 18.59
C ASP A 186 -4.09 22.71 18.50
N PHE A 187 -4.19 21.84 17.50
CA PHE A 187 -5.33 20.96 17.26
C PHE A 187 -5.47 19.87 18.34
N ALA A 188 -4.43 19.51 19.09
CA ALA A 188 -4.46 18.29 19.90
C ALA A 188 -5.25 18.41 21.21
N THR A 189 -5.59 19.61 21.67
CA THR A 189 -5.99 19.84 23.08
C THR A 189 -7.48 20.17 23.30
N ASN A 190 -8.20 20.73 22.32
CA ASN A 190 -9.60 21.13 22.53
C ASN A 190 -10.56 20.72 21.39
N PRO A 191 -11.47 19.75 21.56
CA PRO A 191 -12.31 19.24 20.49
C PRO A 191 -13.15 20.28 19.73
N THR A 192 -13.39 21.48 20.29
CA THR A 192 -14.08 22.57 19.58
C THR A 192 -13.36 23.06 18.33
N PHE A 193 -12.02 22.89 18.24
CA PHE A 193 -11.20 23.31 17.11
C PHE A 193 -11.68 22.76 15.76
N LEU A 194 -12.39 21.62 15.77
CA LEU A 194 -12.89 20.92 14.59
C LEU A 194 -13.91 21.74 13.80
N TRP A 195 -14.74 22.53 14.49
CA TRP A 195 -15.81 23.34 13.89
C TRP A 195 -15.70 24.84 14.20
N GLU A 196 -14.90 25.22 15.19
CA GLU A 196 -14.68 26.62 15.54
C GLU A 196 -13.91 27.37 14.45
N GLY A 197 -14.45 28.49 14.00
CA GLY A 197 -13.89 29.25 12.87
C GLY A 197 -14.13 28.61 11.51
N TYR A 198 -15.02 27.61 11.40
CA TYR A 198 -15.46 27.10 10.09
C TYR A 198 -16.16 28.22 9.29
N PRO A 199 -15.87 28.39 7.98
CA PRO A 199 -14.93 27.63 7.15
C PRO A 199 -13.45 27.96 7.45
N HIS A 200 -12.64 26.91 7.56
CA HIS A 200 -11.25 27.01 8.03
C HIS A 200 -10.30 27.60 6.97
N THR A 201 -9.34 28.41 7.43
CA THR A 201 -8.26 28.97 6.63
C THR A 201 -7.30 27.90 6.07
N HIS A 202 -6.64 28.24 4.96
CA HIS A 202 -6.27 27.26 3.94
C HIS A 202 -4.82 26.73 3.98
N MET A 203 -4.18 26.71 5.15
CA MET A 203 -2.75 26.33 5.27
C MET A 203 -2.43 24.89 4.88
N VAL A 204 -3.45 24.04 4.79
CA VAL A 204 -3.31 22.59 4.50
C VAL A 204 -3.68 22.22 3.07
N LYS A 205 -3.94 23.21 2.20
CA LYS A 205 -4.38 23.01 0.81
C LYS A 205 -3.45 22.09 0.03
N PHE A 206 -2.14 22.34 0.10
CA PHE A 206 -1.16 21.58 -0.67
C PHE A 206 -1.15 20.10 -0.30
N PHE A 207 -1.28 19.80 1.00
CA PHE A 207 -1.41 18.43 1.48
C PHE A 207 -2.58 17.72 0.78
N TYR A 208 -3.78 18.30 0.80
CA TYR A 208 -4.96 17.72 0.16
C TYR A 208 -4.82 17.55 -1.36
N ILE A 209 -4.23 18.53 -2.07
CA ILE A 209 -3.96 18.41 -3.51
C ILE A 209 -3.10 17.19 -3.79
N CYS A 210 -2.01 17.00 -3.04
CA CYS A 210 -1.14 15.82 -3.17
C CYS A 210 -1.87 14.52 -2.84
N GLN A 211 -2.72 14.51 -1.81
CA GLN A 211 -3.52 13.33 -1.44
C GLN A 211 -4.51 12.94 -2.55
N ILE A 212 -5.26 13.91 -3.10
CA ILE A 212 -6.20 13.69 -4.20
C ILE A 212 -5.46 13.22 -5.45
N ALA A 213 -4.37 13.89 -5.81
CA ALA A 213 -3.54 13.53 -6.95
C ALA A 213 -3.01 12.09 -6.84
N TYR A 214 -2.56 11.68 -5.65
CA TYR A 214 -2.14 10.31 -5.42
C TYR A 214 -3.32 9.34 -5.59
N TRP A 215 -4.47 9.54 -4.96
CA TRP A 215 -5.56 8.56 -5.14
C TRP A 215 -6.10 8.52 -6.57
N LEU A 216 -6.02 9.62 -7.33
CA LEU A 216 -6.33 9.63 -8.76
C LEU A 216 -5.26 8.94 -9.61
N HIS A 217 -3.97 9.01 -9.26
CA HIS A 217 -2.90 8.27 -9.97
C HIS A 217 -3.12 6.76 -9.93
N ALA A 218 -3.75 6.25 -8.87
CA ALA A 218 -4.02 4.84 -8.73
C ALA A 218 -4.92 4.30 -9.86
N LEU A 219 -5.79 5.13 -10.46
CA LEU A 219 -6.69 4.73 -11.55
C LEU A 219 -5.97 4.32 -12.84
N PRO A 220 -5.12 5.16 -13.46
CA PRO A 220 -4.31 4.75 -14.61
C PRO A 220 -3.29 3.66 -14.22
N GLU A 221 -2.83 3.64 -12.97
CA GLU A 221 -1.92 2.59 -12.49
C GLU A 221 -2.57 1.20 -12.49
N LEU A 222 -3.87 1.08 -12.22
CA LEU A 222 -4.60 -0.20 -12.36
C LEU A 222 -4.42 -0.80 -13.77
N TYR A 223 -4.41 0.07 -14.78
CA TYR A 223 -4.23 -0.30 -16.17
C TYR A 223 -2.76 -0.61 -16.49
N PHE A 224 -1.83 0.25 -16.06
CA PHE A 224 -0.39 0.05 -16.31
C PHE A 224 0.17 -1.21 -15.62
N GLN A 225 -0.33 -1.58 -14.44
CA GLN A 225 0.10 -2.78 -13.72
C GLN A 225 -0.53 -4.08 -14.24
N LYS A 226 -1.45 -4.00 -15.23
CA LYS A 226 -2.22 -5.14 -15.75
C LYS A 226 -2.83 -5.98 -14.63
N ILE A 227 -3.51 -5.31 -13.71
CA ILE A 227 -4.11 -5.96 -12.56
C ILE A 227 -5.16 -6.96 -13.05
N ARG A 228 -5.21 -8.12 -12.39
CA ARG A 228 -6.13 -9.18 -12.75
C ARG A 228 -7.57 -8.68 -12.65
N LYS A 229 -8.41 -9.02 -13.63
CA LYS A 229 -9.77 -8.47 -13.76
C LYS A 229 -10.63 -8.71 -12.52
N GLU A 230 -10.40 -9.82 -11.81
CA GLU A 230 -11.08 -10.15 -10.56
C GLU A 230 -10.70 -9.24 -9.37
N ASP A 231 -9.53 -8.61 -9.40
CA ASP A 231 -9.05 -7.73 -8.33
C ASP A 231 -9.39 -6.24 -8.58
N ILE A 232 -9.65 -5.85 -9.84
CA ILE A 232 -10.01 -4.47 -10.24
C ILE A 232 -11.18 -3.89 -9.44
N PRO A 233 -12.37 -4.55 -9.33
CA PRO A 233 -13.50 -3.92 -8.65
C PRO A 233 -13.18 -3.64 -7.19
N ARG A 234 -12.46 -4.55 -6.52
CA ARG A 234 -12.04 -4.37 -5.13
C ARG A 234 -11.19 -3.11 -4.98
N GLN A 235 -10.16 -2.95 -5.81
CA GLN A 235 -9.26 -1.79 -5.72
C GLN A 235 -9.98 -0.49 -6.11
N LEU A 236 -10.84 -0.53 -7.12
CA LEU A 236 -11.63 0.63 -7.55
C LEU A 236 -12.52 1.15 -6.42
N TYR A 237 -13.20 0.27 -5.66
CA TYR A 237 -13.99 0.71 -4.50
C TYR A 237 -13.16 1.50 -3.48
N TYR A 238 -11.96 1.02 -3.13
CA TYR A 238 -11.08 1.73 -2.21
C TYR A 238 -10.62 3.09 -2.77
N ILE A 239 -10.19 3.12 -4.04
CA ILE A 239 -9.76 4.36 -4.70
C ILE A 239 -10.90 5.38 -4.70
N CYS A 240 -12.11 4.99 -5.10
CA CYS A 240 -13.28 5.86 -5.08
C CYS A 240 -13.60 6.37 -3.68
N LEU A 241 -13.53 5.51 -2.65
CA LEU A 241 -13.76 5.93 -1.26
C LEU A 241 -12.75 7.00 -0.83
N TYR A 242 -11.46 6.81 -1.12
CA TYR A 242 -10.44 7.82 -0.78
C TYR A 242 -10.66 9.13 -1.54
N VAL A 243 -10.85 9.07 -2.86
CA VAL A 243 -11.10 10.27 -3.67
C VAL A 243 -12.32 11.02 -3.16
N VAL A 244 -13.44 10.35 -2.90
CA VAL A 244 -14.68 10.99 -2.43
C VAL A 244 -14.50 11.64 -1.06
N HIS A 245 -13.90 10.96 -0.08
CA HIS A 245 -13.77 11.51 1.27
C HIS A 245 -12.74 12.65 1.34
N ILE A 246 -11.60 12.51 0.65
CA ILE A 246 -10.54 13.53 0.67
C ILE A 246 -11.00 14.77 -0.14
N THR A 247 -11.58 14.57 -1.32
CA THR A 247 -12.14 15.66 -2.13
C THR A 247 -13.34 16.31 -1.44
N GLY A 248 -14.20 15.52 -0.78
CA GLY A 248 -15.32 16.06 -0.01
C GLY A 248 -14.86 16.94 1.15
N ALA A 249 -13.83 16.51 1.90
CA ALA A 249 -13.25 17.33 2.96
C ALA A 249 -12.63 18.64 2.43
N TYR A 250 -12.01 18.58 1.24
CA TYR A 250 -11.43 19.74 0.56
C TYR A 250 -12.49 20.73 0.06
N VAL A 251 -13.45 20.25 -0.74
CA VAL A 251 -14.47 21.11 -1.37
C VAL A 251 -15.43 21.73 -0.36
N LEU A 252 -15.72 21.03 0.74
CA LEU A 252 -16.64 21.51 1.78
C LEU A 252 -15.95 22.34 2.88
N ASN A 253 -14.67 22.66 2.71
CA ASN A 253 -13.86 23.39 3.68
C ASN A 253 -13.70 22.73 5.07
N LEU A 254 -13.77 21.40 5.13
CA LEU A 254 -13.72 20.60 6.36
C LEU A 254 -12.32 20.07 6.67
N HIS A 255 -11.28 20.86 6.40
CA HIS A 255 -9.89 20.38 6.41
C HIS A 255 -9.41 19.90 7.78
N ARG A 256 -9.77 20.59 8.86
CA ARG A 256 -9.37 20.19 10.21
C ARG A 256 -9.95 18.82 10.57
N LEU A 257 -11.25 18.64 10.36
CA LEU A 257 -11.91 17.36 10.54
C LEU A 257 -11.30 16.29 9.62
N GLY A 258 -11.19 16.57 8.33
CA GLY A 258 -10.65 15.61 7.36
C GLY A 258 -9.24 15.17 7.70
N LEU A 259 -8.35 16.08 8.12
CA LEU A 259 -6.97 15.77 8.49
C LEU A 259 -6.90 14.89 9.74
N VAL A 260 -7.66 15.24 10.79
CA VAL A 260 -7.72 14.48 12.05
C VAL A 260 -8.33 13.09 11.84
N LEU A 261 -9.21 12.92 10.85
CA LEU A 261 -9.74 11.60 10.48
C LEU A 261 -8.76 10.81 9.59
N LEU A 262 -8.05 11.49 8.68
CA LEU A 262 -7.17 10.85 7.70
C LEU A 262 -5.88 10.32 8.33
N VAL A 263 -5.26 11.06 9.25
CA VAL A 263 -3.96 10.69 9.84
C VAL A 263 -4.04 9.37 10.63
N PRO A 264 -4.97 9.17 11.59
CA PRO A 264 -5.13 7.89 12.27
C PRO A 264 -5.52 6.77 11.31
N HIS A 265 -6.30 7.06 10.27
CA HIS A 265 -6.64 6.07 9.27
C HIS A 265 -5.42 5.60 8.48
N TYR A 266 -4.57 6.52 8.01
CA TYR A 266 -3.33 6.20 7.32
C TYR A 266 -2.32 5.47 8.21
N LEU A 267 -2.27 5.76 9.52
CA LEU A 267 -1.46 4.99 10.45
C LEU A 267 -1.89 3.52 10.50
N VAL A 268 -3.19 3.26 10.58
CA VAL A 268 -3.72 1.89 10.59
C VAL A 268 -3.40 1.17 9.28
N GLU A 269 -3.58 1.83 8.13
CA GLU A 269 -3.24 1.22 6.83
C GLU A 269 -1.72 1.00 6.67
N LEU A 270 -0.89 1.93 7.13
CA LEU A 270 0.55 1.77 7.19
C LEU A 270 0.93 0.52 7.99
N LEU A 271 0.36 0.36 9.19
CA LEU A 271 0.64 -0.79 10.05
C LEU A 271 0.19 -2.11 9.40
N PHE A 272 -0.93 -2.11 8.66
CA PHE A 272 -1.37 -3.27 7.90
C PHE A 272 -0.36 -3.67 6.83
N HIS A 273 0.04 -2.71 5.98
CA HIS A 273 0.95 -2.97 4.87
C HIS A 273 2.37 -3.27 5.35
N ALA A 274 2.87 -2.58 6.37
CA ALA A 274 4.13 -2.88 7.02
C ALA A 274 4.12 -4.31 7.62
N SER A 275 3.07 -4.68 8.34
CA SER A 275 2.91 -6.05 8.88
C SER A 275 2.89 -7.10 7.76
N ARG A 276 2.25 -6.80 6.64
CA ARG A 276 2.22 -7.68 5.45
C ARG A 276 3.59 -7.83 4.79
N LEU A 277 4.38 -6.76 4.71
CA LEU A 277 5.77 -6.81 4.22
C LEU A 277 6.65 -7.66 5.14
N PHE A 278 6.56 -7.46 6.47
CA PHE A 278 7.30 -8.28 7.44
C PHE A 278 6.89 -9.75 7.41
N TYR A 279 5.59 -10.03 7.23
CA TYR A 279 5.09 -11.39 7.11
C TYR A 279 5.65 -12.12 5.87
N PHE A 280 5.87 -11.42 4.76
CA PHE A 280 6.51 -12.00 3.59
C PHE A 280 8.00 -12.32 3.80
N SER A 281 8.66 -11.61 4.72
CA SER A 281 10.05 -11.89 5.10
C SER A 281 10.16 -13.04 6.10
N ASP A 282 9.26 -13.10 7.08
CA ASP A 282 9.26 -14.12 8.13
C ASP A 282 7.82 -14.37 8.60
N GLU A 283 7.32 -15.57 8.31
CA GLU A 283 5.93 -15.95 8.60
C GLU A 283 5.63 -16.00 10.12
N ASN A 284 6.66 -16.08 10.97
CA ASN A 284 6.51 -16.05 12.43
C ASN A 284 6.21 -14.65 13.00
N LYS A 285 6.36 -13.58 12.21
CA LYS A 285 6.14 -12.19 12.66
C LYS A 285 4.67 -11.77 12.57
N GLN A 286 3.78 -12.50 13.25
CA GLN A 286 2.34 -12.22 13.27
C GLN A 286 1.90 -11.08 14.21
N LYS A 287 2.77 -10.67 15.15
CA LYS A 287 2.42 -9.69 16.20
C LYS A 287 1.94 -8.35 15.63
N GLY A 288 2.48 -7.94 14.47
CA GLY A 288 2.07 -6.72 13.77
C GLY A 288 0.59 -6.70 13.40
N PHE A 289 0.03 -7.85 12.98
CA PHE A 289 -1.40 -7.95 12.67
C PHE A 289 -2.29 -7.84 13.92
N THR A 290 -1.80 -8.23 15.09
CA THR A 290 -2.55 -8.04 16.35
C THR A 290 -2.58 -6.57 16.73
N LEU A 291 -1.44 -5.88 16.65
CA LEU A 291 -1.36 -4.43 16.90
C LEU A 291 -2.24 -3.64 15.91
N TRP A 292 -2.16 -4.00 14.63
CA TRP A 292 -3.03 -3.44 13.60
C TRP A 292 -4.51 -3.63 13.92
N ALA A 293 -4.94 -4.85 14.31
CA ALA A 293 -6.34 -5.13 14.60
C ALA A 293 -6.87 -4.29 15.78
N LEU A 294 -6.07 -4.10 16.82
CA LEU A 294 -6.41 -3.24 17.96
C LEU A 294 -6.57 -1.78 17.52
N LEU A 295 -5.55 -1.23 16.84
CA LEU A 295 -5.55 0.16 16.40
C LEU A 295 -6.61 0.43 15.33
N PHE A 296 -6.95 -0.57 14.51
CA PHE A 296 -8.06 -0.49 13.56
C PHE A 296 -9.36 -0.15 14.29
N VAL A 297 -9.73 -0.92 15.32
CA VAL A 297 -10.97 -0.67 16.08
C VAL A 297 -10.96 0.72 16.72
N ILE A 298 -9.84 1.11 17.35
CA ILE A 298 -9.68 2.43 17.97
C ILE A 298 -9.88 3.55 16.95
N ALA A 299 -9.27 3.44 15.76
CA ALA A 299 -9.39 4.44 14.70
C ALA A 299 -10.83 4.57 14.17
N ARG A 300 -11.61 3.48 14.11
CA ARG A 300 -13.03 3.54 13.69
C ARG A 300 -13.88 4.24 14.75
N LEU A 301 -13.68 3.92 16.03
CA LEU A 301 -14.37 4.58 17.13
C LEU A 301 -14.06 6.08 17.16
N LEU A 302 -12.78 6.44 17.04
CA LEU A 302 -12.34 7.84 16.93
C LEU A 302 -13.03 8.54 15.75
N THR A 303 -13.07 7.89 14.58
CA THR A 303 -13.69 8.47 13.38
C THR A 303 -15.17 8.76 13.58
N LEU A 304 -15.93 7.81 14.14
CA LEU A 304 -17.35 7.97 14.40
C LEU A 304 -17.62 9.05 15.46
N THR A 305 -16.88 9.02 16.57
CA THR A 305 -17.04 10.00 17.65
C THR A 305 -16.79 11.42 17.17
N LEU A 306 -15.68 11.67 16.48
CA LEU A 306 -15.35 13.02 15.99
C LEU A 306 -16.33 13.51 14.90
N SER A 307 -16.83 12.60 14.06
CA SER A 307 -17.80 12.94 13.02
C SER A 307 -19.16 13.31 13.61
N VAL A 308 -19.65 12.53 14.58
CA VAL A 308 -20.91 12.83 15.29
C VAL A 308 -20.77 14.11 16.09
N LEU A 309 -19.63 14.31 16.76
CA LEU A 309 -19.36 15.53 17.50
C LEU A 309 -19.39 16.76 16.59
N THR A 310 -18.73 16.68 15.42
CA THR A 310 -18.64 17.82 14.50
C THR A 310 -19.96 18.11 13.79
N PHE A 311 -20.60 17.11 13.17
CA PHE A 311 -21.80 17.32 12.37
C PHE A 311 -23.09 17.34 13.19
N GLY A 312 -23.16 16.57 14.28
CA GLY A 312 -24.34 16.46 15.12
C GLY A 312 -24.42 17.53 16.21
N PHE A 313 -23.27 18.00 16.71
CA PHE A 313 -23.23 18.89 17.87
C PHE A 313 -22.46 20.20 17.64
N GLY A 314 -21.37 20.19 16.89
CA GLY A 314 -20.51 21.35 16.63
C GLY A 314 -21.11 22.34 15.66
N LEU A 315 -21.10 22.01 14.36
CA LEU A 315 -21.62 22.85 13.27
C LEU A 315 -23.10 23.28 13.45
N PRO A 316 -23.99 22.50 14.09
CA PRO A 316 -25.34 22.98 14.40
C PRO A 316 -25.43 24.05 15.49
N ARG A 317 -24.38 24.26 16.29
CA ARG A 317 -24.36 25.30 17.32
C ARG A 317 -23.59 26.55 16.91
N THR A 318 -22.95 26.54 15.74
CA THR A 318 -22.27 27.73 15.21
C THR A 318 -23.30 28.67 14.60
N GLY A 319 -23.21 29.98 14.87
CA GLY A 319 -24.19 30.97 14.40
C GLY A 319 -24.20 31.23 12.90
N ASN A 320 -23.34 30.57 12.12
CA ASN A 320 -23.16 30.73 10.67
C ASN A 320 -23.95 29.70 9.85
N HIS A 321 -25.22 29.49 10.16
CA HIS A 321 -26.08 28.58 9.38
C HIS A 321 -26.34 29.15 7.98
N GLY A 322 -26.21 28.30 6.96
CA GLY A 322 -26.52 28.68 5.59
C GLY A 322 -25.61 28.05 4.55
N PHE A 323 -25.88 28.39 3.30
CA PHE A 323 -25.08 28.02 2.14
C PHE A 323 -24.60 29.30 1.45
N SER A 324 -23.29 29.48 1.34
CA SER A 324 -22.67 30.56 0.59
C SER A 324 -21.44 30.03 -0.12
N LEU A 325 -21.49 29.97 -1.44
CA LEU A 325 -20.35 29.56 -2.26
C LEU A 325 -19.22 30.61 -2.21
N ALA A 326 -19.57 31.89 -2.10
CA ALA A 326 -18.61 32.99 -2.03
C ALA A 326 -17.78 32.93 -0.73
N ASP A 327 -18.43 32.63 0.40
CA ASP A 327 -17.76 32.53 1.70
C ASP A 327 -17.21 31.12 1.97
N GLY A 328 -17.48 30.16 1.07
CA GLY A 328 -17.14 28.75 1.28
C GLY A 328 -17.90 28.11 2.45
N ASN A 329 -19.05 28.66 2.84
CA ASN A 329 -19.87 28.14 3.92
C ASN A 329 -20.88 27.12 3.40
N PHE A 330 -20.75 25.87 3.87
CA PHE A 330 -21.63 24.76 3.51
C PHE A 330 -22.41 24.21 4.72
N ASN A 331 -22.59 25.02 5.77
CA ASN A 331 -23.25 24.63 7.02
C ASN A 331 -24.79 24.58 6.90
N VAL A 332 -25.29 23.67 6.06
CA VAL A 332 -26.72 23.32 5.93
C VAL A 332 -26.97 21.90 6.41
N LEU A 333 -28.18 21.63 6.91
CA LEU A 333 -28.58 20.33 7.45
C LEU A 333 -28.31 19.18 6.47
N THR A 334 -28.68 19.35 5.20
CA THR A 334 -28.53 18.33 4.16
C THR A 334 -27.08 17.92 3.96
N ILE A 335 -26.15 18.88 3.88
CA ILE A 335 -24.71 18.60 3.72
C ILE A 335 -24.18 17.88 4.96
N ARG A 336 -24.49 18.35 6.16
CA ARG A 336 -24.05 17.71 7.42
C ARG A 336 -24.51 16.26 7.52
N MET A 337 -25.79 16.00 7.26
CA MET A 337 -26.36 14.65 7.32
C MET A 337 -25.81 13.75 6.21
N THR A 338 -25.54 14.29 5.02
CA THR A 338 -24.93 13.54 3.92
C THR A 338 -23.48 13.16 4.25
N CYS A 339 -22.68 14.09 4.78
CA CYS A 339 -21.31 13.81 5.22
C CYS A 339 -21.29 12.77 6.35
N LEU A 340 -22.16 12.94 7.36
CA LEU A 340 -22.25 11.99 8.46
C LEU A 340 -22.68 10.60 7.98
N ALA A 341 -23.69 10.52 7.11
CA ALA A 341 -24.13 9.26 6.52
C ALA A 341 -23.02 8.59 5.70
N ALA A 342 -22.31 9.34 4.85
CA ALA A 342 -21.21 8.83 4.05
C ALA A 342 -20.10 8.23 4.92
N ILE A 343 -19.72 8.92 6.00
CA ILE A 343 -18.73 8.43 6.96
C ILE A 343 -19.28 7.17 7.66
N CYS A 344 -20.47 7.23 8.25
CA CYS A 344 -21.06 6.10 8.98
C CYS A 344 -21.21 4.85 8.12
N LEU A 345 -21.71 4.98 6.88
CA LEU A 345 -21.85 3.86 5.94
C LEU A 345 -20.48 3.27 5.59
N THR A 346 -19.48 4.12 5.35
CA THR A 346 -18.12 3.67 5.05
C THR A 346 -17.47 2.97 6.24
N GLN A 347 -17.66 3.48 7.47
CA GLN A 347 -17.19 2.85 8.70
C GLN A 347 -17.87 1.50 8.93
N ALA A 348 -19.19 1.43 8.76
CA ALA A 348 -19.97 0.20 8.90
C ALA A 348 -19.53 -0.87 7.88
N TRP A 349 -19.33 -0.47 6.62
CA TRP A 349 -18.82 -1.36 5.58
C TRP A 349 -17.41 -1.89 5.90
N MET A 350 -16.50 -1.02 6.34
CA MET A 350 -15.15 -1.44 6.75
C MET A 350 -15.19 -2.37 7.96
N MET A 351 -16.04 -2.09 8.95
CA MET A 351 -16.19 -2.94 10.13
C MET A 351 -16.77 -4.30 9.77
N TRP A 352 -17.79 -4.33 8.91
CA TRP A 352 -18.34 -5.58 8.38
C TRP A 352 -17.26 -6.44 7.70
N LYS A 353 -16.40 -5.82 6.88
CA LYS A 353 -15.26 -6.50 6.24
C LYS A 353 -14.26 -7.03 7.26
N PHE A 354 -13.93 -6.24 8.27
CA PHE A 354 -13.02 -6.62 9.35
C PHE A 354 -13.57 -7.79 10.17
N ILE A 355 -14.83 -7.73 10.60
CA ILE A 355 -15.49 -8.81 11.35
C ILE A 355 -15.49 -10.09 10.54
N ASN A 356 -15.88 -10.06 9.26
CA ASN A 356 -15.86 -11.24 8.41
C ASN A 356 -14.44 -11.82 8.25
N PHE A 357 -13.42 -10.97 8.16
CA PHE A 357 -12.04 -11.40 8.11
C PHE A 357 -11.61 -12.08 9.43
N GLN A 358 -11.92 -11.49 10.58
CA GLN A 358 -11.59 -12.06 11.89
C GLN A 358 -12.35 -13.36 12.15
N LEU A 359 -13.65 -13.43 11.80
CA LEU A 359 -14.45 -14.65 11.91
C LEU A 359 -13.91 -15.77 11.01
N LYS A 360 -13.44 -15.45 9.81
CA LYS A 360 -12.78 -16.41 8.94
C LYS A 360 -11.49 -16.93 9.59
N LYS A 361 -10.62 -16.03 10.06
CA LYS A 361 -9.37 -16.39 10.73
C LYS A 361 -9.60 -17.25 11.98
N TRP A 362 -10.61 -16.89 12.78
CA TRP A 362 -11.01 -17.65 13.96
C TRP A 362 -11.50 -19.05 13.61
N ARG A 363 -12.35 -19.20 12.58
CA ARG A 363 -12.80 -20.53 12.09
C ARG A 363 -11.63 -21.41 11.64
N GLU A 364 -10.67 -20.85 10.90
CA GLU A 364 -9.48 -21.57 10.43
C GLU A 364 -8.58 -22.02 11.60
N HIS A 365 -8.37 -21.17 12.61
CA HIS A 365 -7.66 -21.56 13.83
C HIS A 365 -8.38 -22.65 14.63
N SER A 366 -9.70 -22.53 14.78
CA SER A 366 -10.52 -23.53 15.47
C SER A 366 -10.50 -24.89 14.77
N GLN A 367 -10.57 -24.91 13.43
CA GLN A 367 -10.43 -26.13 12.63
C GLN A 367 -9.04 -26.76 12.75
N ASN A 368 -7.97 -25.95 12.72
CA ASN A 368 -6.59 -26.41 12.89
C ASN A 368 -6.30 -26.95 14.31
N GLN A 369 -6.98 -26.43 15.33
CA GLN A 369 -6.89 -27.00 16.69
C GLN A 369 -7.72 -28.28 16.84
N ALA A 370 -8.91 -28.34 16.21
CA ALA A 370 -9.75 -29.53 16.23
C ALA A 370 -9.11 -30.72 15.49
N SER A 371 -8.42 -30.47 14.37
CA SER A 371 -7.68 -31.51 13.64
C SER A 371 -6.48 -32.02 14.46
N LYS A 372 -5.74 -31.14 15.12
CA LYS A 372 -4.63 -31.53 16.03
C LYS A 372 -5.10 -32.34 17.25
N LYS A 373 -6.28 -32.04 17.81
CA LYS A 373 -6.88 -32.84 18.90
C LYS A 373 -7.33 -34.24 18.44
N LYS A 374 -7.78 -34.41 17.19
CA LYS A 374 -8.17 -35.72 16.65
C LYS A 374 -7.00 -36.65 16.37
N THR A 375 -5.79 -36.14 16.18
CA THR A 375 -4.57 -36.96 15.97
C THR A 375 -3.95 -37.47 17.28
N VAL A 376 -4.45 -37.01 18.44
CA VAL A 376 -3.98 -37.44 19.77
C VAL A 376 -5.14 -38.11 20.51
N SER A 377 -5.63 -39.25 20.00
CA SER A 377 -6.44 -40.17 20.79
C SER A 377 -5.53 -41.09 21.62
N PRO A 378 -5.86 -41.43 22.88
CA PRO A 378 -4.91 -42.05 23.80
C PRO A 378 -4.62 -43.51 23.44
N LYS A 379 -3.34 -43.87 23.45
CA LYS A 379 -2.85 -45.26 23.54
C LYS A 379 -3.44 -45.93 24.79
N SER A 380 -4.13 -47.04 24.58
CA SER A 380 -4.32 -48.23 25.44
C SER A 380 -4.11 -48.09 26.97
N LYS A 381 -5.17 -48.40 27.73
CA LYS A 381 -5.16 -48.67 29.18
C LYS A 381 -4.04 -49.64 29.60
N PRO A 382 -3.33 -49.43 30.72
CA PRO A 382 -2.46 -50.44 31.31
C PRO A 382 -3.25 -51.42 32.19
N HIS A 383 -2.94 -52.70 32.05
CA HIS A 383 -3.46 -53.81 32.86
C HIS A 383 -2.93 -53.70 34.30
N LYS A 384 -3.83 -53.83 35.28
CA LYS A 384 -3.57 -53.87 36.73
C LYS A 384 -2.66 -55.07 37.06
N ARG A 385 -1.55 -54.84 37.78
CA ARG A 385 -0.74 -55.89 38.43
C ARG A 385 -0.88 -55.77 39.94
N GLU A 386 -1.29 -56.85 40.59
CA GLU A 386 -1.14 -57.11 42.03
C GLU A 386 -0.09 -58.22 42.19
N PRO A 387 0.87 -58.14 43.12
CA PRO A 387 1.78 -59.23 43.40
C PRO A 387 1.48 -59.87 44.76
N THR A 388 1.30 -61.20 44.82
CA THR A 388 1.59 -61.92 46.07
C THR A 388 1.99 -63.39 45.84
N ARG A 389 3.25 -63.66 46.21
CA ARG A 389 3.83 -64.87 46.82
C ARG A 389 3.44 -66.28 46.34
N GLY A 390 4.47 -66.98 45.85
CA GLY A 390 5.00 -68.16 46.55
C GLY A 390 4.65 -69.53 45.97
N GLY A 391 5.69 -70.26 45.55
CA GLY A 391 5.79 -71.70 45.78
C GLY A 391 5.54 -72.64 44.60
N ALA A 392 6.58 -73.44 44.33
CA ALA A 392 6.54 -74.85 43.91
C ALA A 392 6.26 -75.24 42.44
N ALA A 393 7.36 -75.73 41.84
CA ALA A 393 7.53 -77.09 41.31
C ALA A 393 7.00 -77.49 39.93
N ASN A 394 7.93 -78.11 39.18
CA ASN A 394 7.79 -79.09 38.09
C ASN A 394 7.22 -78.56 36.76
N GLY A 395 7.77 -78.81 35.57
CA GLY A 395 8.68 -79.85 35.09
C GLY A 395 8.08 -80.43 33.79
N VAL A 396 8.93 -80.75 32.79
CA VAL A 396 8.64 -81.62 31.60
C VAL A 396 7.84 -80.93 30.46
N VAL A 397 8.45 -80.50 29.33
CA VAL A 397 9.03 -81.18 28.14
C VAL A 397 8.05 -81.37 26.96
N LYS A 398 8.47 -80.82 25.78
CA LYS A 398 8.15 -81.15 24.37
C LYS A 398 6.70 -80.97 23.86
N SER A 399 6.42 -80.73 22.57
CA SER A 399 7.19 -80.54 21.32
C SER A 399 6.24 -79.82 20.32
N GLU A 400 6.81 -79.18 19.29
CA GLU A 400 6.38 -78.99 17.87
C GLU A 400 4.86 -79.02 17.51
N ASP A 401 4.31 -78.21 16.60
CA ASP A 401 4.65 -78.18 15.17
C ASP A 401 3.86 -77.05 14.43
N LYS A 402 4.38 -76.58 13.28
CA LYS A 402 3.71 -76.01 12.06
C LYS A 402 2.47 -75.08 12.20
N THR A 403 2.27 -73.98 11.48
CA THR A 403 2.56 -73.64 10.07
C THR A 403 2.16 -72.19 9.79
N SER A 404 2.84 -71.55 8.83
CA SER A 404 2.45 -70.33 8.09
C SER A 404 1.08 -70.48 7.38
N PRO A 405 0.36 -69.40 6.97
CA PRO A 405 0.71 -68.72 5.73
C PRO A 405 0.52 -67.19 5.71
N ARG A 406 1.39 -66.56 4.91
CA ARG A 406 1.34 -65.19 4.38
C ARG A 406 0.25 -65.03 3.32
N ALA A 407 -0.49 -63.92 3.32
CA ALA A 407 -1.29 -63.47 2.17
C ALA A 407 -1.01 -62.00 1.82
N ARG A 408 -0.98 -61.74 0.50
CA ARG A 408 -0.46 -60.57 -0.22
C ARG A 408 -1.49 -59.44 -0.39
N LYS A 409 -0.93 -58.23 -0.58
CA LYS A 409 -1.47 -57.03 -1.26
C LYS A 409 -2.36 -57.33 -2.47
N ALA A 410 -3.39 -56.50 -2.67
CA ALA A 410 -4.03 -56.23 -3.96
C ALA A 410 -3.94 -54.73 -4.33
N LYS A 411 -3.80 -54.47 -5.63
CA LYS A 411 -3.77 -53.17 -6.32
C LYS A 411 -5.14 -52.93 -7.00
N ALA A 412 -5.55 -51.65 -7.00
CA ALA A 412 -6.26 -50.85 -8.01
C ALA A 412 -7.46 -51.41 -8.84
N SER A 413 -8.53 -50.62 -8.87
CA SER A 413 -9.12 -50.05 -10.10
C SER A 413 -9.42 -48.57 -9.86
#